data_AF-A0A969Z7C0-F1
#
_entry.id   AF-A0A969Z7C0-F1
#
_cell.length_a   1.000
_cell.length_b   1.000
_cell.length_c   1.000
_cell.angle_alpha   90.00
_cell.angle_beta   90.00
_cell.angle_gamma   90.00
#
_symmetry.space_group_name_H-M   'P 1'
#
loop_
_entity.id
_entity.type
_entity.pdbx_description
1 polymer ?
#
loop_
_entity_poly.entity_id
_entity_poly.type
_entity_poly.pdbx_seq_one_letter_code
_entity_poly.pdbx_strand_id
1 'polypeptide(L)'
;MPDVKGVAGFVGYANGGVVNVKTSAIITATIHNRHGFAAGIVGRTKREVNITDVYVKDLTTIQDRVNNEAGSASIVAFIDSSPATVNLNRVVIDDHEAHGHTVAGVIGYIKGGSITMTDVFVSSTLTGTHKVASLIGRYNPVPTELMDASDVYGFTNETNNHAESQQLDAANVVTEADLDDTWWNANYSLDATLWTIPETGIPVLKIAE
;
A
#
# COMPACT_ATOMS: atom_id res chain seq x y z
N MET A 1 -19.50 -17.71 -10.27
CA MET A 1 -18.07 -17.85 -9.88
C MET A 1 -17.99 -17.75 -8.36
N PRO A 2 -17.21 -18.59 -7.66
CA PRO A 2 -17.00 -18.39 -6.23
C PRO A 2 -16.43 -16.99 -6.00
N ASP A 3 -16.93 -16.34 -4.96
CA ASP A 3 -16.56 -14.98 -4.58
C ASP A 3 -15.04 -14.92 -4.37
N VAL A 4 -14.36 -14.08 -5.13
CA VAL A 4 -12.89 -13.99 -5.11
C VAL A 4 -12.47 -13.37 -3.78
N LYS A 5 -11.98 -14.19 -2.85
CA LYS A 5 -11.53 -13.74 -1.54
C LYS A 5 -10.14 -13.13 -1.66
N GLY A 6 -9.92 -12.02 -0.96
CA GLY A 6 -8.57 -11.52 -0.77
C GLY A 6 -7.80 -12.41 0.20
N VAL A 7 -6.47 -12.40 0.07
CA VAL A 7 -5.53 -13.02 1.00
C VAL A 7 -4.62 -11.91 1.48
N ALA A 8 -4.39 -11.84 2.79
CA ALA A 8 -3.48 -10.89 3.38
C ALA A 8 -2.90 -11.37 4.71
N GLY A 9 -1.85 -10.69 5.18
CA GLY A 9 -1.22 -10.97 6.47
C GLY A 9 -2.15 -10.71 7.67
N PHE A 10 -3.01 -9.68 7.60
CA PHE A 10 -3.98 -9.38 8.67
C PHE A 10 -5.39 -9.84 8.32
N VAL A 11 -6.00 -9.25 7.29
CA VAL A 11 -7.42 -9.45 6.97
C VAL A 11 -7.60 -9.84 5.51
N GLY A 12 -7.93 -11.11 5.25
CA GLY A 12 -8.17 -11.58 3.88
C GLY A 12 -9.37 -10.91 3.21
N TYR A 13 -10.51 -10.80 3.91
CA TYR A 13 -11.71 -10.16 3.37
C TYR A 13 -12.53 -9.44 4.45
N ALA A 14 -12.61 -8.12 4.35
CA ALA A 14 -13.41 -7.26 5.21
C ALA A 14 -14.80 -6.99 4.56
N ASN A 15 -15.80 -7.77 4.97
CA ASN A 15 -17.19 -7.65 4.47
C ASN A 15 -18.18 -7.11 5.53
N GLY A 16 -17.81 -7.14 6.81
CA GLY A 16 -18.62 -6.62 7.92
C GLY A 16 -17.75 -5.92 8.96
N GLY A 17 -18.23 -4.80 9.49
CA GLY A 17 -17.51 -3.97 10.45
C GLY A 17 -16.41 -3.09 9.86
N VAL A 18 -15.78 -2.30 10.72
CA VAL A 18 -14.62 -1.45 10.42
C VAL A 18 -13.36 -2.22 10.78
N VAL A 19 -12.37 -2.25 9.88
CA VAL A 19 -11.04 -2.79 10.19
C VAL A 19 -10.19 -1.66 10.76
N ASN A 20 -9.57 -1.90 11.92
CA ASN A 20 -8.62 -0.96 12.52
C ASN A 20 -7.30 -1.71 12.76
N VAL A 21 -6.23 -1.30 12.10
CA VAL A 21 -4.87 -1.80 12.33
C VAL A 21 -4.05 -0.63 12.85
N LYS A 22 -3.52 -0.78 14.07
CA LYS A 22 -2.77 0.28 14.76
C LYS A 22 -1.48 -0.28 15.34
N THR A 23 -0.40 0.49 15.28
CA THR A 23 0.87 0.16 15.95
C THR A 23 1.30 -1.27 15.66
N SER A 24 1.46 -1.58 14.38
CA SER A 24 1.64 -2.96 13.90
C SER A 24 2.76 -3.03 12.88
N ALA A 25 3.38 -4.19 12.75
CA ALA A 25 4.41 -4.40 11.75
C ALA A 25 4.22 -5.72 10.98
N ILE A 26 4.59 -5.71 9.70
CA ILE A 26 4.94 -6.91 8.93
C ILE A 26 6.43 -6.86 8.72
N ILE A 27 7.14 -7.90 9.17
CA ILE A 27 8.57 -8.05 8.92
C ILE A 27 8.75 -9.39 8.22
N THR A 28 9.22 -9.34 6.97
CA THR A 28 9.51 -10.52 6.15
C THR A 28 8.28 -11.44 5.96
N ALA A 29 7.54 -11.22 4.88
CA ALA A 29 6.40 -12.08 4.55
C ALA A 29 6.22 -12.26 3.05
N THR A 30 5.70 -13.42 2.65
CA THR A 30 5.23 -13.65 1.29
C THR A 30 3.74 -13.98 1.30
N ILE A 31 2.95 -13.13 0.64
CA ILE A 31 1.50 -13.29 0.51
C ILE A 31 1.17 -13.65 -0.94
N HIS A 32 0.72 -14.88 -1.17
CA HIS A 32 0.40 -15.37 -2.52
C HIS A 32 -1.09 -15.68 -2.66
N ASN A 33 -1.74 -15.11 -3.69
CA ASN A 33 -3.10 -15.46 -4.06
C ASN A 33 -3.21 -15.80 -5.56
N ARG A 34 -3.49 -17.08 -5.86
CA ARG A 34 -3.69 -17.54 -7.25
C ARG A 34 -4.98 -17.07 -7.90
N HIS A 35 -5.93 -16.57 -7.10
CA HIS A 35 -7.31 -16.43 -7.52
C HIS A 35 -7.85 -15.00 -7.47
N GLY A 36 -7.05 -14.00 -7.07
CA GLY A 36 -7.61 -12.66 -6.89
C GLY A 36 -6.66 -11.60 -6.43
N PHE A 37 -6.66 -11.35 -5.12
CA PHE A 37 -6.13 -10.16 -4.49
C PHE A 37 -5.16 -10.53 -3.35
N ALA A 38 -3.92 -10.03 -3.40
CA ALA A 38 -2.88 -10.33 -2.42
C ALA A 38 -2.33 -9.05 -1.81
N ALA A 39 -2.40 -8.90 -0.48
CA ALA A 39 -1.88 -7.72 0.20
C ALA A 39 -1.16 -8.03 1.50
N GLY A 40 -0.33 -7.10 1.99
CA GLY A 40 0.20 -7.19 3.35
C GLY A 40 -0.90 -7.08 4.41
N ILE A 41 -1.72 -6.01 4.36
CA ILE A 41 -2.71 -5.74 5.42
C ILE A 41 -4.10 -6.30 5.08
N VAL A 42 -4.73 -5.83 4.00
CA VAL A 42 -6.12 -6.20 3.64
C VAL A 42 -6.23 -6.71 2.21
N GLY A 43 -6.68 -7.95 2.04
CA GLY A 43 -6.79 -8.56 0.71
C GLY A 43 -7.95 -7.95 -0.10
N ARG A 44 -9.14 -7.87 0.50
CA ARG A 44 -10.33 -7.25 -0.09
C ARG A 44 -11.13 -6.53 0.97
N THR A 45 -11.66 -5.35 0.67
CA THR A 45 -12.59 -4.63 1.55
C THR A 45 -13.82 -4.11 0.81
N LYS A 46 -14.97 -4.17 1.49
CA LYS A 46 -16.22 -3.49 1.15
C LYS A 46 -16.61 -2.43 2.18
N ARG A 47 -15.74 -2.19 3.17
CA ARG A 47 -15.98 -1.39 4.36
C ARG A 47 -14.80 -0.48 4.67
N GLU A 48 -14.96 0.32 5.71
CA GLU A 48 -13.93 1.19 6.24
C GLU A 48 -12.74 0.39 6.78
N VAL A 49 -11.54 0.82 6.42
CA VAL A 49 -10.25 0.30 6.88
C VAL A 49 -9.40 1.48 7.35
N ASN A 50 -9.03 1.49 8.62
CA ASN A 50 -8.17 2.50 9.22
C ASN A 50 -6.84 1.86 9.60
N ILE A 51 -5.75 2.38 9.05
CA ILE A 51 -4.39 1.89 9.24
C ILE A 51 -3.55 3.04 9.76
N THR A 52 -3.02 2.90 10.97
CA THR A 52 -2.25 3.96 11.62
C THR A 52 -1.01 3.40 12.29
N ASP A 53 0.14 4.05 12.13
CA ASP A 53 1.40 3.60 12.73
C ASP A 53 1.75 2.17 12.31
N VAL A 54 1.84 1.94 11.01
CA VAL A 54 2.14 0.61 10.46
C VAL A 54 3.46 0.63 9.71
N TYR A 55 4.30 -0.35 10.03
CA TYR A 55 5.55 -0.61 9.33
C TYR A 55 5.45 -1.90 8.53
N VAL A 56 5.80 -1.85 7.25
CA VAL A 56 5.91 -3.03 6.39
C VAL A 56 7.35 -3.10 5.93
N LYS A 57 8.04 -4.20 6.20
CA LYS A 57 9.41 -4.46 5.77
C LYS A 57 9.51 -5.79 5.07
N ASP A 58 10.20 -5.83 3.93
CA ASP A 58 10.56 -7.08 3.24
C ASP A 58 9.31 -7.93 2.94
N LEU A 59 8.32 -7.29 2.32
CA LEU A 59 7.04 -7.92 1.98
C LEU A 59 7.03 -8.27 0.50
N THR A 60 6.81 -9.54 0.17
CA THR A 60 6.46 -9.94 -1.20
C THR A 60 4.96 -10.21 -1.32
N THR A 61 4.28 -9.55 -2.26
CA THR A 61 2.89 -9.86 -2.63
C THR A 61 2.82 -10.42 -4.05
N ILE A 62 2.13 -11.55 -4.22
CA ILE A 62 2.06 -12.26 -5.49
C ILE A 62 0.61 -12.57 -5.85
N GLN A 63 0.26 -12.28 -7.09
CA GLN A 63 -1.08 -12.45 -7.61
C GLN A 63 -1.03 -13.08 -9.03
N ASP A 64 -1.54 -14.30 -9.20
CA ASP A 64 -1.38 -15.04 -10.48
C ASP A 64 -2.50 -14.79 -11.50
N ARG A 65 -3.67 -14.29 -11.05
CA ARG A 65 -4.86 -14.20 -11.91
C ARG A 65 -4.70 -13.06 -12.92
N VAL A 66 -4.63 -13.41 -14.20
CA VAL A 66 -4.46 -12.49 -15.33
C VAL A 66 -5.81 -12.01 -15.86
N ASN A 67 -6.53 -11.19 -15.09
CA ASN A 67 -7.73 -10.53 -15.59
C ASN A 67 -8.00 -9.18 -14.90
N ASN A 68 -9.05 -8.49 -15.35
CA ASN A 68 -9.42 -7.16 -14.87
C ASN A 68 -9.89 -7.07 -13.40
N GLU A 69 -10.00 -8.19 -12.69
CA GLU A 69 -10.38 -8.25 -11.27
C GLU A 69 -9.26 -8.93 -10.47
N ALA A 70 -8.12 -8.26 -10.46
CA ALA A 70 -6.87 -8.70 -9.87
C ALA A 70 -6.17 -7.49 -9.22
N GLY A 71 -5.36 -7.73 -8.18
CA GLY A 71 -4.61 -6.68 -7.50
C GLY A 71 -3.57 -7.23 -6.55
N SER A 72 -2.35 -6.71 -6.60
CA SER A 72 -1.29 -6.96 -5.61
C SER A 72 -0.79 -5.63 -5.06
N ALA A 73 -0.66 -5.50 -3.75
CA ALA A 73 -0.09 -4.29 -3.14
C ALA A 73 0.35 -4.50 -1.68
N SER A 74 1.09 -3.56 -1.10
CA SER A 74 1.53 -3.70 0.30
C SER A 74 0.37 -3.56 1.29
N ILE A 75 -0.56 -2.63 1.08
CA ILE A 75 -1.58 -2.29 2.07
C ILE A 75 -2.93 -2.93 1.77
N VAL A 76 -3.60 -2.53 0.69
CA VAL A 76 -4.89 -3.08 0.30
C VAL A 76 -4.87 -3.54 -1.14
N ALA A 77 -5.19 -4.81 -1.41
CA ALA A 77 -5.18 -5.29 -2.79
C ALA A 77 -6.47 -4.91 -3.55
N PHE A 78 -7.61 -4.83 -2.87
CA PHE A 78 -8.88 -4.51 -3.52
C PHE A 78 -9.89 -3.76 -2.65
N ILE A 79 -10.33 -2.60 -3.13
CA ILE A 79 -11.48 -1.84 -2.61
C ILE A 79 -12.65 -2.04 -3.57
N ASP A 80 -13.69 -2.74 -3.11
CA ASP A 80 -14.68 -3.34 -4.01
C ASP A 80 -15.94 -2.50 -4.25
N SER A 81 -16.31 -1.65 -3.30
CA SER A 81 -17.60 -0.95 -3.35
C SER A 81 -17.58 0.40 -2.66
N SER A 82 -18.31 1.37 -3.19
CA SER A 82 -18.75 2.52 -2.39
C SER A 82 -19.77 2.05 -1.33
N PRO A 83 -19.69 2.50 -0.06
CA PRO A 83 -18.88 3.60 0.46
C PRO A 83 -17.60 3.15 1.20
N ALA A 84 -16.91 2.09 0.76
CA ALA A 84 -15.67 1.68 1.43
C ALA A 84 -14.65 2.82 1.44
N THR A 85 -14.04 3.05 2.59
CA THR A 85 -13.00 4.07 2.79
C THR A 85 -11.75 3.39 3.32
N VAL A 86 -10.59 3.80 2.83
CA VAL A 86 -9.30 3.37 3.37
C VAL A 86 -8.57 4.61 3.86
N ASN A 87 -8.21 4.65 5.13
CA ASN A 87 -7.48 5.78 5.71
C ASN A 87 -6.13 5.29 6.19
N LEU A 88 -5.06 5.82 5.59
CA LEU A 88 -3.68 5.54 5.97
C LEU A 88 -3.12 6.77 6.65
N ASN A 89 -2.54 6.59 7.83
CA ASN A 89 -1.88 7.64 8.58
C ASN A 89 -0.57 7.12 9.18
N ARG A 90 0.56 7.73 8.86
CA ARG A 90 1.87 7.28 9.37
C ARG A 90 2.14 5.81 9.03
N VAL A 91 2.18 5.50 7.73
CA VAL A 91 2.51 4.17 7.21
C VAL A 91 3.83 4.19 6.46
N VAL A 92 4.78 3.35 6.88
CA VAL A 92 6.07 3.17 6.20
C VAL A 92 6.11 1.80 5.55
N ILE A 93 6.28 1.77 4.23
CA ILE A 93 6.48 0.57 3.42
C ILE A 93 7.93 0.59 2.95
N ASP A 94 8.71 -0.37 3.43
CA ASP A 94 10.13 -0.54 3.20
C ASP A 94 10.37 -1.87 2.49
N ASP A 95 10.98 -1.82 1.31
CA ASP A 95 11.33 -3.01 0.52
C ASP A 95 10.14 -3.96 0.27
N HIS A 96 9.09 -3.44 -0.37
CA HIS A 96 7.95 -4.26 -0.81
C HIS A 96 8.11 -4.70 -2.28
N GLU A 97 8.01 -5.99 -2.55
CA GLU A 97 8.01 -6.55 -3.90
C GLU A 97 6.59 -7.00 -4.30
N ALA A 98 6.06 -6.50 -5.42
CA ALA A 98 4.72 -6.84 -5.91
C ALA A 98 4.75 -7.50 -7.29
N HIS A 99 4.04 -8.62 -7.44
CA HIS A 99 3.90 -9.37 -8.68
C HIS A 99 2.45 -9.59 -9.07
N GLY A 100 2.11 -9.39 -10.35
CA GLY A 100 0.81 -9.83 -10.87
C GLY A 100 0.29 -9.12 -12.11
N HIS A 101 -1.04 -9.09 -12.28
CA HIS A 101 -1.64 -8.41 -13.42
C HIS A 101 -1.79 -6.91 -13.22
N THR A 102 -2.38 -6.53 -12.09
CA THR A 102 -2.47 -5.15 -11.61
C THR A 102 -1.71 -5.09 -10.30
N VAL A 103 -0.69 -4.23 -10.21
CA VAL A 103 0.18 -4.14 -9.04
C VAL A 103 0.38 -2.70 -8.62
N ALA A 104 0.55 -2.50 -7.33
CA ALA A 104 0.89 -1.19 -6.80
C ALA A 104 1.78 -1.26 -5.57
N GLY A 105 2.46 -0.16 -5.27
CA GLY A 105 3.13 -0.01 -3.98
C GLY A 105 2.14 -0.02 -2.83
N VAL A 106 1.02 0.73 -2.91
CA VAL A 106 0.09 0.89 -1.78
C VAL A 106 -1.26 0.18 -1.96
N ILE A 107 -1.99 0.47 -3.05
CA ILE A 107 -3.33 -0.10 -3.32
C ILE A 107 -3.41 -0.76 -4.69
N GLY A 108 -3.79 -2.03 -4.74
CA GLY A 108 -3.85 -2.78 -5.99
C GLY A 108 -4.93 -2.27 -6.94
N TYR A 109 -6.20 -2.35 -6.52
CA TYR A 109 -7.34 -1.99 -7.36
C TYR A 109 -8.48 -1.35 -6.54
N ILE A 110 -9.02 -0.25 -7.06
CA ILE A 110 -10.20 0.44 -6.55
C ILE A 110 -11.33 0.33 -7.57
N LYS A 111 -12.32 -0.52 -7.29
CA LYS A 111 -13.59 -0.61 -8.05
C LYS A 111 -14.66 0.36 -7.55
N GLY A 112 -14.50 0.84 -6.33
CA GLY A 112 -15.37 1.84 -5.73
C GLY A 112 -14.94 2.11 -4.30
N GLY A 113 -15.27 3.30 -3.80
CA GLY A 113 -14.81 3.79 -2.51
C GLY A 113 -13.79 4.90 -2.65
N SER A 114 -13.15 5.26 -1.55
CA SER A 114 -12.13 6.29 -1.50
C SER A 114 -10.96 5.89 -0.61
N ILE A 115 -9.89 6.65 -0.74
CA ILE A 115 -8.71 6.49 0.09
C ILE A 115 -8.14 7.85 0.44
N THR A 116 -7.64 7.96 1.67
CA THR A 116 -6.85 9.09 2.17
C THR A 116 -5.51 8.55 2.64
N MET A 117 -4.42 9.23 2.27
CA MET A 117 -3.07 8.92 2.75
C MET A 117 -2.48 10.19 3.37
N THR A 118 -1.99 10.07 4.59
CA THR A 118 -1.27 11.16 5.29
C THR A 118 -0.03 10.56 5.91
N ASP A 119 1.12 11.21 5.71
CA ASP A 119 2.42 10.70 6.15
C ASP A 119 2.61 9.23 5.71
N VAL A 120 2.75 8.99 4.40
CA VAL A 120 3.00 7.63 3.88
C VAL A 120 4.33 7.59 3.15
N PHE A 121 5.16 6.60 3.47
CA PHE A 121 6.39 6.33 2.74
C PHE A 121 6.28 5.00 2.00
N VAL A 122 6.71 4.95 0.73
CA VAL A 122 6.67 3.75 -0.09
C VAL A 122 7.97 3.47 -0.84
N SER A 123 8.65 2.40 -0.45
CA SER A 123 9.72 1.76 -1.21
C SER A 123 9.18 0.45 -1.78
N SER A 124 9.15 0.33 -3.11
CA SER A 124 8.63 -0.89 -3.74
C SER A 124 9.26 -1.25 -5.09
N THR A 125 9.41 -2.56 -5.31
CA THR A 125 9.72 -3.17 -6.60
C THR A 125 8.45 -3.77 -7.21
N LEU A 126 7.98 -3.24 -8.35
CA LEU A 126 6.68 -3.54 -8.94
C LEU A 126 6.84 -4.24 -10.30
N THR A 127 6.43 -5.50 -10.37
CA THR A 127 6.45 -6.31 -11.59
C THR A 127 5.04 -6.70 -11.99
N GLY A 128 4.49 -6.01 -13.00
CA GLY A 128 3.13 -6.27 -13.47
C GLY A 128 2.97 -6.33 -14.98
N THR A 129 1.90 -6.98 -15.44
CA THR A 129 1.63 -7.19 -16.88
C THR A 129 0.64 -6.20 -17.49
N HIS A 130 -0.06 -5.39 -16.68
CA HIS A 130 -1.08 -4.47 -17.19
C HIS A 130 -1.03 -3.09 -16.55
N LYS A 131 -1.54 -2.91 -15.33
CA LYS A 131 -1.53 -1.59 -14.66
C LYS A 131 -0.57 -1.64 -13.48
N VAL A 132 0.45 -0.80 -13.52
CA VAL A 132 1.57 -0.80 -12.57
C VAL A 132 1.79 0.62 -12.09
N ALA A 133 1.66 0.85 -10.78
CA ALA A 133 1.81 2.19 -10.22
C ALA A 133 2.38 2.21 -8.81
N SER A 134 3.14 3.24 -8.44
CA SER A 134 3.62 3.41 -7.05
C SER A 134 2.48 3.45 -6.04
N LEU A 135 1.43 4.24 -6.29
CA LEU A 135 0.36 4.41 -5.31
C LEU A 135 -0.81 3.47 -5.58
N ILE A 136 -1.45 3.61 -6.75
CA ILE A 136 -2.70 2.92 -7.05
C ILE A 136 -2.61 2.25 -8.41
N GLY A 137 -2.64 0.92 -8.39
CA GLY A 137 -2.47 0.09 -9.58
C GLY A 137 -3.61 0.32 -10.55
N ARG A 138 -4.86 0.37 -10.08
CA ARG A 138 -6.02 0.60 -10.93
C ARG A 138 -7.19 1.31 -10.23
N TYR A 139 -7.88 2.14 -10.99
CA TYR A 139 -9.22 2.67 -10.75
C TYR A 139 -10.25 2.08 -11.72
N ASN A 140 -11.48 1.92 -11.25
CA ASN A 140 -12.64 1.69 -12.10
C ASN A 140 -13.94 2.00 -11.33
N PRO A 141 -14.61 3.14 -11.56
CA PRO A 141 -14.32 4.13 -12.61
C PRO A 141 -13.06 4.94 -12.30
N VAL A 142 -12.49 5.56 -13.33
CA VAL A 142 -11.44 6.59 -13.17
C VAL A 142 -12.05 7.78 -12.43
N PRO A 143 -11.43 8.26 -11.34
CA PRO A 143 -11.97 9.38 -10.61
C PRO A 143 -11.78 10.68 -11.41
N THR A 144 -12.65 11.68 -11.18
CA THR A 144 -12.51 13.00 -11.78
C THR A 144 -11.35 13.80 -11.19
N GLU A 145 -11.01 13.49 -9.93
CA GLU A 145 -9.89 14.06 -9.19
C GLU A 145 -9.11 12.90 -8.56
N LEU A 146 -7.79 12.93 -8.70
CA LEU A 146 -6.92 11.94 -8.07
C LEU A 146 -6.90 12.15 -6.56
N MET A 147 -6.45 11.13 -5.82
CA MET A 147 -6.18 11.31 -4.39
C MET A 147 -5.10 12.37 -4.22
N ASP A 148 -5.27 13.23 -3.22
CA ASP A 148 -4.18 14.06 -2.71
C ASP A 148 -3.04 13.18 -2.14
N ALA A 149 -1.86 13.33 -2.74
CA ALA A 149 -0.66 12.58 -2.37
C ALA A 149 0.49 13.52 -1.98
N SER A 150 0.19 14.75 -1.54
CA SER A 150 1.19 15.74 -1.10
C SER A 150 2.10 15.20 0.01
N ASP A 151 1.55 14.38 0.90
CA ASP A 151 2.23 13.84 2.08
C ASP A 151 2.61 12.36 1.91
N VAL A 152 2.79 11.94 0.65
CA VAL A 152 3.23 10.59 0.29
C VAL A 152 4.56 10.71 -0.42
N TYR A 153 5.58 10.00 0.07
CA TYR A 153 6.96 10.03 -0.44
C TYR A 153 7.47 8.62 -0.74
N GLY A 154 8.51 8.50 -1.55
CA GLY A 154 9.14 7.20 -1.77
C GLY A 154 9.86 7.04 -3.09
N PHE A 155 10.12 5.78 -3.45
CA PHE A 155 10.73 5.40 -4.71
C PHE A 155 10.24 4.01 -5.15
N THR A 156 9.91 3.87 -6.43
CA THR A 156 9.52 2.59 -7.03
C THR A 156 10.04 2.45 -8.46
N ASN A 157 10.20 1.22 -8.95
CA ASN A 157 10.70 0.93 -10.31
C ASN A 157 9.55 0.79 -11.34
N GLU A 158 8.73 1.83 -11.45
CA GLU A 158 7.53 1.82 -12.29
C GLU A 158 7.84 1.54 -13.77
N THR A 159 7.08 0.65 -14.41
CA THR A 159 7.30 0.28 -15.82
C THR A 159 6.07 0.39 -16.72
N ASN A 160 4.87 0.62 -16.18
CA ASN A 160 3.63 0.57 -16.98
C ASN A 160 2.49 1.45 -16.41
N ASN A 161 2.69 2.78 -16.48
CA ASN A 161 1.71 3.77 -16.05
C ASN A 161 0.51 3.87 -17.02
N HIS A 162 -0.67 4.14 -16.49
CA HIS A 162 -1.89 4.30 -17.28
C HIS A 162 -2.84 5.36 -16.70
N ALA A 163 -3.77 5.85 -17.51
CA ALA A 163 -4.79 6.84 -17.09
C ALA A 163 -5.75 6.33 -15.99
N GLU A 164 -5.81 5.01 -15.76
CA GLU A 164 -6.59 4.45 -14.65
C GLU A 164 -5.71 4.11 -13.45
N SER A 165 -4.51 4.66 -13.35
CA SER A 165 -3.56 4.42 -12.27
C SER A 165 -3.15 5.75 -11.65
N GLN A 166 -2.63 5.72 -10.42
CA GLN A 166 -2.02 6.90 -9.80
C GLN A 166 -0.59 6.60 -9.38
N GLN A 167 0.31 7.46 -9.84
CA GLN A 167 1.71 7.46 -9.45
C GLN A 167 1.94 8.43 -8.30
N LEU A 168 3.10 8.27 -7.68
CA LEU A 168 3.72 9.23 -6.77
C LEU A 168 3.97 10.53 -7.54
N ASP A 169 3.74 11.66 -6.89
CA ASP A 169 4.10 12.95 -7.47
C ASP A 169 5.62 12.99 -7.67
N ALA A 170 6.08 13.49 -8.82
CA ALA A 170 7.49 13.65 -9.12
C ALA A 170 8.23 14.50 -8.08
N ALA A 171 7.53 15.46 -7.44
CA ALA A 171 8.10 16.27 -6.35
C ALA A 171 8.36 15.47 -5.06
N ASN A 172 7.69 14.32 -4.89
CA ASN A 172 7.76 13.49 -3.70
C ASN A 172 8.56 12.18 -3.92
N VAL A 173 9.11 12.00 -5.12
CA VAL A 173 10.09 10.94 -5.38
C VAL A 173 11.40 11.32 -4.69
N VAL A 174 11.91 10.43 -3.85
CA VAL A 174 13.16 10.62 -3.08
C VAL A 174 14.16 9.53 -3.41
N THR A 175 15.44 9.76 -3.11
CA THR A 175 16.46 8.70 -3.20
C THR A 175 16.80 8.17 -1.83
N GLU A 176 17.19 6.90 -1.74
CA GLU A 176 17.58 6.27 -0.47
C GLU A 176 18.71 7.04 0.23
N ALA A 177 19.61 7.66 -0.53
CA ALA A 177 20.72 8.45 -0.01
C ALA A 177 20.27 9.74 0.70
N ASP A 178 19.07 10.23 0.43
CA ASP A 178 18.51 11.46 1.03
C ASP A 178 17.74 11.17 2.34
N LEU A 179 17.55 9.89 2.69
CA LEU A 179 16.73 9.47 3.83
C LEU A 179 17.54 9.40 5.11
N ASP A 180 17.75 10.56 5.74
CA ASP A 180 18.33 10.69 7.08
C ASP A 180 17.32 11.18 8.12
N ASP A 181 17.72 11.21 9.40
CA ASP A 181 16.89 11.72 10.50
C ASP A 181 16.34 13.12 10.23
N THR A 182 17.10 13.98 9.54
CA THR A 182 16.68 15.36 9.24
C THR A 182 15.52 15.34 8.26
N TRP A 183 15.64 14.55 7.18
CA TRP A 183 14.60 14.40 6.18
C TRP A 183 13.32 13.84 6.80
N TRP A 184 13.43 12.76 7.59
CA TRP A 184 12.28 12.13 8.23
C TRP A 184 11.56 13.08 9.19
N ASN A 185 12.30 13.82 10.03
CA ASN A 185 11.70 14.78 10.96
C ASN A 185 11.08 16.00 10.25
N ALA A 186 11.51 16.33 9.03
CA ALA A 186 10.99 17.47 8.27
C ALA A 186 9.77 17.12 7.41
N ASN A 187 9.69 15.89 6.89
CA ASN A 187 8.68 15.49 5.89
C ASN A 187 7.68 14.47 6.41
N TYR A 188 7.88 13.93 7.62
CA TYR A 188 7.04 12.87 8.15
C TYR A 188 6.77 13.08 9.64
N SER A 189 5.50 13.09 10.04
CA SER A 189 5.11 13.25 11.44
C SER A 189 5.31 11.95 12.25
N LEU A 190 6.55 11.51 12.43
CA LEU A 190 6.87 10.32 13.22
C LEU A 190 6.52 10.52 14.70
N ASP A 191 5.78 9.57 15.26
CA ASP A 191 5.65 9.49 16.70
C ASP A 191 6.93 8.92 17.30
N ALA A 192 7.83 9.78 17.79
CA ALA A 192 9.10 9.36 18.37
C ALA A 192 8.95 8.40 19.57
N THR A 193 7.75 8.23 20.14
CA THR A 193 7.49 7.19 21.16
C THR A 193 7.26 5.80 20.57
N LEU A 194 6.82 5.73 19.31
CA LEU A 194 6.52 4.49 18.58
C LEU A 194 7.61 4.11 17.58
N TRP A 195 8.42 5.05 17.11
CA TRP A 195 9.40 4.84 16.04
C TRP A 195 10.83 5.07 16.54
N THR A 196 11.76 4.25 16.05
CA THR A 196 13.20 4.49 16.11
C THR A 196 13.70 4.67 14.69
N ILE A 197 14.44 5.75 14.44
CA ILE A 197 15.18 5.93 13.19
C ILE A 197 16.59 5.40 13.46
N PRO A 198 16.98 4.24 12.91
CA PRO A 198 18.36 3.79 13.04
C PRO A 198 19.28 4.72 12.25
N GLU A 199 20.56 4.85 12.64
CA GLU A 199 21.58 5.60 11.87
C GLU A 199 21.71 5.11 10.41
N THR A 200 21.14 3.94 10.10
CA THR A 200 21.13 3.31 8.78
C THR A 200 19.94 3.69 7.89
N GLY A 201 19.03 4.59 8.30
CA GLY A 201 17.95 5.09 7.44
C GLY A 201 16.52 4.83 7.95
N ILE A 202 15.66 4.24 7.11
CA ILE A 202 14.18 4.21 7.24
C ILE A 202 13.66 3.87 8.67
N PRO A 203 12.65 4.61 9.20
CA PRO A 203 12.10 4.42 10.54
C PRO A 203 11.54 3.01 10.75
N VAL A 204 11.85 2.45 11.92
CA VAL A 204 11.38 1.14 12.36
C VAL A 204 10.49 1.31 13.59
N LEU A 205 9.40 0.55 13.66
CA LEU A 205 8.55 0.52 14.85
C LEU A 205 9.35 -0.01 16.05
N LYS A 206 9.32 0.71 17.17
CA LYS A 206 9.86 0.26 18.46
C LYS A 206 9.12 -0.99 18.90
N ILE A 207 9.81 -2.13 18.85
CA ILE A 207 9.32 -3.37 19.44
C ILE A 207 9.73 -3.34 20.91
N ALA A 208 8.77 -3.40 21.82
CA ALA A 208 9.07 -3.52 23.25
C ALA A 208 9.79 -4.86 23.49
N GLU A 209 10.96 -4.81 24.13
CA GLU A 209 11.73 -5.99 24.56
C GLU A 209 11.02 -6.79 25.67
#